data_AF-A0A929TY94-F1
#
_entry.id   AF-A0A929TY94-F1
#
_cell.length_a   1.000
_cell.length_b   1.000
_cell.length_c   1.000
_cell.angle_alpha   90.00
_cell.angle_beta   90.00
_cell.angle_gamma   90.00
#
_symmetry.space_group_name_H-M   'P 1'
#
loop_
_entity.id
_entity.type
_entity.pdbx_description
1 polymer ?
#
loop_
_entity_poly.entity_id
_entity_poly.type
_entity_poly.pdbx_seq_one_letter_code
_entity_poly.pdbx_strand_id
1 'polypeptide(L)'
;MKDYMVKATAANGYIRAFAATTRDLVEEAKDDHNTSPVATAALGRMLTAAAMMGSMMKGEKDLLTLKIEGDGPLGGVIATANNHGEVKGYPFNPTVLI
;
A
#
# COMPACT_ATOMS: atom_id res chain seq x y z
N MET A 1 -13.01 1.17 -12.88
CA MET A 1 -13.44 -0.10 -12.25
C MET A 1 -12.95 0.02 -10.83
N LYS A 2 -13.84 -0.08 -9.84
CA LYS A 2 -13.49 0.25 -8.46
C LYS A 2 -12.44 -0.71 -7.92
N ASP A 3 -11.51 -0.20 -7.12
CA ASP A 3 -10.49 -1.00 -6.43
C ASP A 3 -11.09 -2.13 -5.58
N TYR A 4 -10.43 -3.28 -5.59
CA TYR A 4 -10.86 -4.47 -4.85
C TYR A 4 -9.70 -5.44 -4.60
N MET A 5 -9.91 -6.33 -3.64
CA MET A 5 -8.97 -7.39 -3.29
C MET A 5 -9.68 -8.74 -3.21
N VAL A 6 -9.02 -9.76 -3.74
CA VAL A 6 -9.47 -11.15 -3.73
C VAL A 6 -8.56 -11.95 -2.80
N LYS A 7 -9.18 -12.82 -1.99
CA LYS A 7 -8.50 -13.81 -1.15
C LYS A 7 -8.82 -15.20 -1.70
N ALA A 8 -7.81 -16.01 -1.91
CA ALA A 8 -7.97 -17.36 -2.45
C ALA A 8 -7.20 -18.39 -1.62
N THR A 9 -7.64 -19.64 -1.68
CA THR A 9 -6.94 -20.79 -1.11
C THR A 9 -6.71 -21.85 -2.18
N ALA A 10 -5.61 -22.58 -2.07
CA ALA A 10 -5.25 -23.67 -2.96
C ALA A 10 -4.62 -24.83 -2.19
N ALA A 11 -4.41 -25.97 -2.86
CA ALA A 11 -3.85 -27.20 -2.29
C ALA A 11 -4.55 -27.59 -0.97
N ASN A 12 -5.86 -27.84 -1.00
CA ASN A 12 -6.65 -28.23 0.17
C ASN A 12 -6.49 -27.30 1.40
N GLY A 13 -6.23 -26.01 1.17
CA GLY A 13 -6.07 -25.01 2.23
C GLY A 13 -4.63 -24.81 2.72
N TYR A 14 -3.65 -25.53 2.18
CA TYR A 14 -2.23 -25.35 2.53
C TYR A 14 -1.62 -24.07 1.94
N ILE A 15 -2.22 -23.51 0.89
CA ILE A 15 -1.76 -22.27 0.26
C ILE A 15 -2.84 -21.21 0.38
N ARG A 16 -2.45 -19.99 0.77
CA ARG A 16 -3.29 -18.79 0.78
C ARG A 16 -2.70 -17.72 -0.12
N ALA A 17 -3.50 -17.18 -1.01
CA ALA A 17 -3.10 -16.14 -1.96
C ALA A 17 -3.98 -14.90 -1.80
N PHE A 18 -3.40 -13.75 -2.12
CA PHE A 18 -4.05 -12.45 -2.12
C PHE A 18 -3.68 -11.72 -3.40
N ALA A 19 -4.66 -11.06 -4.00
CA ALA A 19 -4.46 -10.19 -5.14
C ALA A 19 -5.31 -8.93 -4.96
N ALA A 20 -4.74 -7.76 -5.22
CA ALA A 20 -5.45 -6.50 -5.12
C ALA A 20 -5.19 -5.66 -6.37
N THR A 21 -6.22 -4.94 -6.81
CA THR A 21 -6.07 -3.80 -7.72
C THR A 21 -6.40 -2.53 -6.95
N THR A 22 -5.46 -1.59 -6.99
CA THR A 22 -5.41 -0.38 -6.15
C THR A 22 -5.16 0.84 -7.02
N ARG A 23 -5.67 0.83 -8.26
CA ARG A 23 -5.39 1.90 -9.22
C ARG A 23 -5.97 3.22 -8.73
N ASP A 24 -7.24 3.22 -8.34
CA ASP A 24 -7.93 4.46 -7.97
C ASP A 24 -7.32 5.05 -6.69
N LEU A 25 -6.99 4.19 -5.71
CA LEU A 25 -6.27 4.55 -4.49
C LEU A 25 -4.91 5.21 -4.75
N VAL A 26 -4.13 4.65 -5.67
CA VAL A 26 -2.79 5.18 -5.98
C VAL A 26 -2.87 6.46 -6.79
N GLU A 27 -3.86 6.60 -7.67
CA GLU A 27 -4.14 7.86 -8.39
C GLU A 27 -4.58 8.96 -7.42
N GLU A 28 -5.47 8.68 -6.46
CA GLU A 28 -5.86 9.62 -5.41
C GLU A 28 -4.64 10.07 -4.59
N ALA A 29 -3.82 9.13 -4.12
CA ALA A 29 -2.61 9.46 -3.38
C ALA A 29 -1.58 10.24 -4.23
N LYS A 30 -1.54 10.01 -5.54
CA LYS A 30 -0.67 10.76 -6.47
C LYS A 30 -1.13 12.21 -6.57
N ASP A 31 -2.43 12.45 -6.71
CA ASP A 31 -3.01 13.78 -6.84
C ASP A 31 -2.92 14.55 -5.51
N ASP A 32 -3.19 13.91 -4.38
CA ASP A 32 -3.11 14.50 -3.03
C ASP A 32 -1.68 14.95 -2.65
N HIS A 33 -0.68 14.16 -3.06
CA HIS A 33 0.72 14.42 -2.72
C HIS A 33 1.54 15.04 -3.86
N ASN A 34 0.91 15.27 -5.03
CA ASN A 34 1.54 15.75 -6.25
C ASN A 34 2.88 15.04 -6.55
N THR A 35 2.83 13.70 -6.57
CA THR A 35 4.06 12.88 -6.64
C THR A 35 4.64 12.78 -8.06
N SER A 36 5.97 12.79 -8.15
CA SER A 36 6.70 12.38 -9.35
C SER A 36 6.46 10.90 -9.69
N PRO A 37 6.58 10.45 -10.95
CA PRO A 37 6.24 9.07 -11.35
C PRO A 37 6.94 7.97 -10.54
N VAL A 38 8.19 8.22 -10.14
CA VAL A 38 8.98 7.27 -9.34
C VAL A 38 8.49 7.23 -7.89
N ALA A 39 8.17 8.39 -7.31
CA ALA A 39 7.57 8.47 -5.99
C ALA A 39 6.17 7.84 -5.97
N THR A 40 5.35 8.05 -7.01
CA THR A 40 4.04 7.39 -7.16
C THR A 40 4.18 5.87 -7.20
N ALA A 41 5.15 5.35 -7.95
CA ALA A 41 5.38 3.90 -8.02
C ALA A 41 5.80 3.31 -6.67
N ALA A 42 6.67 3.99 -5.93
CA ALA A 42 7.08 3.56 -4.60
C ALA A 42 5.93 3.62 -3.58
N LEU A 43 5.19 4.73 -3.56
CA LEU A 43 4.02 4.92 -2.72
C LEU A 43 2.94 3.89 -3.03
N GLY A 44 2.64 3.65 -4.31
CA GLY A 44 1.60 2.72 -4.71
C GLY A 44 1.90 1.27 -4.34
N ARG A 45 3.16 0.83 -4.46
CA ARG A 45 3.60 -0.48 -3.94
C ARG A 45 3.38 -0.59 -2.44
N MET A 46 3.72 0.47 -1.69
CA MET A 46 3.55 0.51 -0.23
C MET A 46 2.09 0.50 0.21
N LEU A 47 1.23 1.32 -0.41
CA LEU A 47 -0.20 1.36 -0.11
C LEU A 47 -0.86 0.01 -0.39
N THR A 48 -0.53 -0.62 -1.54
CA THR A 48 -1.08 -1.92 -1.92
C THR A 48 -0.62 -3.02 -0.96
N ALA A 49 0.66 -3.04 -0.60
CA ALA A 49 1.21 -4.00 0.36
C ALA A 49 0.57 -3.83 1.75
N ALA A 50 0.43 -2.58 2.23
CA ALA A 50 -0.20 -2.28 3.50
C ALA A 50 -1.66 -2.70 3.52
N ALA A 51 -2.44 -2.38 2.47
CA ALA A 51 -3.86 -2.79 2.38
C ALA A 51 -4.02 -4.31 2.41
N MET A 52 -3.19 -5.05 1.66
CA MET A 52 -3.21 -6.51 1.65
C MET A 52 -2.89 -7.08 3.03
N MET A 53 -1.79 -6.64 3.66
CA MET A 53 -1.36 -7.13 4.97
C MET A 53 -2.30 -6.71 6.11
N GLY A 54 -2.80 -5.47 6.08
CA GLY A 54 -3.79 -4.96 7.03
C GLY A 54 -5.04 -5.83 7.03
N SER A 55 -5.54 -6.22 5.86
CA SER A 55 -6.70 -7.11 5.73
C SER A 55 -6.50 -8.55 6.28
N MET A 56 -5.26 -8.91 6.68
CA MET A 56 -4.94 -10.19 7.30
C MET A 56 -4.97 -10.12 8.83
N MET A 57 -5.03 -8.91 9.40
CA MET A 57 -5.12 -8.70 10.85
C MET A 57 -6.46 -9.22 11.38
N LYS A 58 -6.44 -9.71 12.62
CA LYS A 58 -7.61 -10.35 13.25
C LYS A 58 -8.33 -9.43 14.22
N GLY A 59 -7.63 -8.50 14.86
CA GLY A 59 -8.22 -7.55 15.79
C GLY A 59 -8.93 -6.42 15.05
N GLU A 60 -10.09 -6.01 15.57
CA GLU A 60 -10.88 -4.89 15.02
C GLU A 60 -10.16 -3.54 15.09
N LYS A 61 -9.20 -3.41 16.02
CA LYS A 61 -8.43 -2.18 16.24
C LYS A 61 -6.97 -2.32 15.81
N ASP A 62 -6.63 -3.41 15.13
CA ASP A 62 -5.26 -3.63 14.68
C ASP A 62 -4.91 -2.62 13.59
N LEU A 63 -3.76 -1.97 13.78
CA LEU A 63 -3.18 -1.04 12.83
C LEU A 63 -1.79 -1.55 12.46
N LEU A 64 -1.58 -1.77 11.16
CA LEU A 64 -0.29 -2.13 10.60
C LEU A 64 0.34 -0.89 9.98
N THR A 65 1.57 -0.58 10.35
CA THR A 65 2.36 0.48 9.68
C THR A 65 3.60 -0.13 9.04
N LEU A 66 3.74 0.09 7.73
CA LEU A 66 4.93 -0.21 6.96
C LEU A 66 5.75 1.05 6.79
N LYS A 67 7.06 0.95 7.03
CA LYS A 67 8.00 2.05 6.88
C LYS A 67 9.23 1.55 6.16
N ILE A 68 9.56 2.19 5.04
CA ILE A 68 10.84 2.02 4.35
C ILE A 68 11.60 3.34 4.49
N GLU A 69 12.85 3.26 4.91
CA GLU A 69 13.77 4.39 4.98
C GLU A 69 15.08 4.03 4.28
N GLY A 70 15.68 5.01 3.63
CA GLY A 70 16.99 4.86 3.03
C GLY A 70 17.55 6.19 2.57
N ASP A 71 18.84 6.20 2.25
CA ASP A 71 19.59 7.44 1.98
C ASP A 71 19.40 7.98 0.55
N GLY A 72 18.44 7.43 -0.20
CA GLY A 72 18.10 7.88 -1.55
C GLY A 72 17.27 9.16 -1.57
N PRO A 73 17.05 9.77 -2.75
CA PRO A 73 16.35 11.06 -2.87
C PRO A 73 14.88 11.03 -2.43
N LEU A 74 14.27 9.84 -2.37
CA LEU A 74 12.93 9.63 -1.83
C LEU A 74 12.88 9.75 -0.29
N GLY A 75 14.00 9.47 0.38
CA GLY A 75 14.18 9.38 1.84
C GLY A 75 13.46 8.18 2.49
N GLY A 76 12.22 7.94 2.09
CA GLY A 76 11.42 6.86 2.63
C GLY A 76 9.96 6.95 2.21
N VAL A 77 9.19 5.93 2.58
CA VAL A 77 7.75 5.87 2.39
C VAL A 77 7.13 5.21 3.61
N ILE A 78 6.02 5.77 4.08
CA ILE A 78 5.22 5.20 5.16
C ILE A 78 3.80 4.91 4.67
N ALA A 79 3.25 3.77 5.08
CA ALA A 79 1.87 3.40 4.81
C ALA A 79 1.28 2.68 6.03
N THR A 80 0.09 3.09 6.46
CA THR A 80 -0.64 2.50 7.56
C THR A 80 -1.98 1.99 7.08
N ALA A 81 -2.32 0.74 7.42
CA ALA A 81 -3.60 0.12 7.10
C ALA A 81 -4.26 -0.51 8.33
N ASN A 82 -5.59 -0.54 8.34
CA ASN A 82 -6.37 -1.27 9.33
C ASN A 82 -6.84 -2.65 8.80
N ASN A 83 -7.55 -3.39 9.64
CA ASN A 83 -8.10 -4.72 9.31
C ASN A 83 -9.22 -4.69 8.24
N HIS A 84 -9.79 -3.52 7.94
CA HIS A 84 -10.78 -3.31 6.88
C HIS A 84 -10.16 -3.06 5.50
N GLY A 85 -8.82 -2.97 5.42
CA GLY A 85 -8.11 -2.68 4.17
C GLY A 85 -8.12 -1.20 3.80
N GLU A 86 -8.57 -0.32 4.70
CA GLU A 86 -8.43 1.12 4.56
C GLU A 86 -6.97 1.49 4.84
N VAL A 87 -6.39 2.31 3.97
CA VAL A 87 -4.96 2.62 3.99
C VAL A 87 -4.72 4.10 3.75
N LYS A 88 -3.70 4.63 4.41
CA LYS A 88 -3.14 5.96 4.16
C LYS A 88 -1.62 5.89 4.16
N GLY A 89 -0.96 6.78 3.46
CA GLY A 89 0.50 6.81 3.44
C GLY A 89 1.03 8.01 2.68
N TYR A 90 2.30 8.31 2.87
CA TYR A 90 2.97 9.39 2.16
C TYR A 90 4.46 9.05 1.92
N PRO A 91 5.04 9.52 0.81
CA PRO A 91 6.49 9.51 0.62
C PRO A 91 7.12 10.67 1.40
N PHE A 92 8.34 10.52 1.89
CA PHE A 92 9.02 11.60 2.60
C PHE A 92 9.38 12.76 1.66
N ASN A 93 9.74 12.45 0.42
CA ASN A 93 9.89 13.42 -0.64
C ASN A 93 8.98 13.05 -1.83
N PRO A 94 7.90 13.82 -2.12
CA PRO A 94 6.99 13.50 -3.22
C PRO A 94 7.61 13.73 -4.61
N THR A 95 8.63 14.59 -4.71
CA THR A 95 9.26 14.93 -6.00
C THR A 95 10.69 14.40 -6.04
N VAL A 96 10.87 13.33 -6.81
CA VAL A 96 12.16 12.72 -7.08
C VAL A 96 12.43 12.84 -8.58
N LEU A 97 13.53 13.52 -8.92
CA LEU A 97 14.03 13.64 -10.29
C LEU A 97 15.19 12.66 -10.45
N ILE A 98 15.05 11.72 -11.39
CA ILE A 98 16.11 10.80 -11.82
C ILE A 98 16.20 10.81 -13.35
#